data_AF-A0A933IA17-F1
#
_entry.id   AF-A0A933IA17-F1
#
_cell.length_a   1.000
_cell.length_b   1.000
_cell.length_c   1.000
_cell.angle_alpha   90.00
_cell.angle_beta   90.00
_cell.angle_gamma   90.00
#
_symmetry.space_group_name_H-M   'P 1'
#
loop_
_entity.id
_entity.type
_entity.pdbx_description
1 polymer ?
#
loop_
_entity_poly.entity_id
_entity_poly.type
_entity_poly.pdbx_seq_one_letter_code
_entity_poly.pdbx_strand_id
1 'polypeptide(L)'
;MKRSDFVKISLMLPALVLYGCAPRYLSQKQAPQLALIRVALSRNLSRTEIRGRDTVYVSNGDHQTLIAPGQSWKLLPAINGLMIYTSQGQAFGPINGFVRIYSKSPFCVNDREFSDPAEIRQETASGLLLVMETELEKYLLGVVGAELGSGRTELEALKAQAVVSRSYAFTKIGASPEAGWPRPTTPPPRTTTMMSLFTWSIPGGTR
;
A
#
# COMPACT_ATOMS: atom_id res chain seq x y z
N MET A 1 6.09 80.84 50.22
CA MET A 1 5.88 80.62 51.68
C MET A 1 5.12 79.30 51.86
N LYS A 2 5.56 78.48 52.83
CA LYS A 2 5.39 77.01 53.02
C LYS A 2 3.95 76.46 53.12
N ARG A 3 3.81 75.17 52.74
CA ARG A 3 3.18 74.02 53.45
C ARG A 3 2.82 72.94 52.41
N SER A 4 2.97 71.63 52.57
CA SER A 4 3.56 70.73 53.57
C SER A 4 3.30 69.31 53.04
N ASP A 5 4.17 68.39 53.41
CA ASP A 5 4.24 66.98 53.01
C ASP A 5 2.99 66.14 53.37
N PHE A 6 2.66 65.15 52.54
CA PHE A 6 1.92 63.91 52.91
C PHE A 6 2.41 62.77 51.99
N VAL A 7 3.38 61.96 52.45
CA VAL A 7 3.17 60.56 52.92
C VAL A 7 2.63 59.65 51.79
N LYS A 8 3.48 58.97 51.01
CA LYS A 8 4.03 57.60 51.18
C LYS A 8 3.02 56.51 51.63
N ILE A 9 3.04 55.39 50.89
CA ILE A 9 2.63 54.00 51.23
C ILE A 9 1.33 53.51 50.56
N SER A 10 1.48 52.64 49.55
CA SER A 10 0.76 51.35 49.37
C SER A 10 1.29 50.70 48.08
N LEU A 11 2.31 49.82 48.10
CA LEU A 11 2.35 48.42 48.53
C LEU A 11 1.60 47.44 47.58
N MET A 12 2.40 46.58 46.92
CA MET A 12 2.12 45.19 46.49
C MET A 12 1.31 44.88 45.21
N LEU A 13 2.06 44.45 44.17
CA LEU A 13 1.95 43.24 43.30
C LEU A 13 0.58 42.53 43.10
N PRO A 14 0.27 41.96 41.90
CA PRO A 14 1.15 41.03 41.15
C PRO A 14 1.28 41.39 39.64
N ALA A 15 2.38 41.16 38.90
CA ALA A 15 3.33 40.04 38.83
C ALA A 15 2.69 38.66 38.58
N LEU A 16 1.82 38.50 37.58
CA LEU A 16 1.55 37.17 36.98
C LEU A 16 0.75 37.24 35.65
N VAL A 17 1.32 37.71 34.54
CA VAL A 17 0.67 37.56 33.20
C VAL A 17 1.60 36.96 32.12
N LEU A 18 2.84 36.59 32.46
CA LEU A 18 3.81 36.12 31.46
C LEU A 18 4.10 34.62 31.45
N TYR A 19 3.14 33.76 31.82
CA TYR A 19 3.29 32.31 31.59
C TYR A 19 1.96 31.68 31.18
N GLY A 20 1.65 31.83 29.88
CA GLY A 20 0.50 31.18 29.26
C GLY A 20 0.65 30.93 27.77
N CYS A 21 1.79 31.24 27.15
CA CYS A 21 2.13 30.71 25.83
C CYS A 21 2.70 29.30 25.98
N ALA A 22 1.94 28.38 26.58
CA ALA A 22 2.15 26.98 26.24
C ALA A 22 1.64 26.86 24.80
N PRO A 23 2.48 26.63 23.78
CA PRO A 23 1.95 26.23 22.51
C PRO A 23 1.13 24.98 22.79
N ARG A 24 -0.16 25.01 22.48
CA ARG A 24 -0.98 23.82 22.41
C ARG A 24 -0.46 22.98 21.23
N TYR A 25 0.71 22.38 21.40
CA TYR A 25 1.11 21.16 20.72
C TYR A 25 0.31 20.01 21.34
N LEU A 26 -1.02 20.17 21.35
CA LEU A 26 -1.89 19.01 21.38
C LEU A 26 -1.60 18.32 20.08
N SER A 27 -0.91 17.18 20.20
CA SER A 27 -0.80 16.14 19.20
C SER A 27 -2.15 16.02 18.51
N GLN A 28 -2.32 16.73 17.38
CA GLN A 28 -3.26 16.30 16.38
C GLN A 28 -2.70 14.97 15.93
N LYS A 29 -3.18 13.91 16.56
CA LYS A 29 -3.12 12.56 16.01
C LYS A 29 -3.93 12.68 14.73
N GLN A 30 -3.26 13.13 13.66
CA GLN A 30 -3.79 13.13 12.31
C GLN A 30 -4.45 11.76 12.16
N ALA A 31 -5.76 11.75 11.88
CA ALA A 31 -6.44 10.49 11.60
C ALA A 31 -5.54 9.77 10.58
N PRO A 32 -5.09 8.53 10.87
CA PRO A 32 -4.02 7.90 10.11
C PRO A 32 -4.43 7.96 8.64
N GLN A 33 -3.71 8.77 7.87
CA GLN A 33 -3.93 8.84 6.44
C GLN A 33 -3.64 7.42 5.95
N LEU A 34 -4.62 6.77 5.33
CA LEU A 34 -4.49 5.41 4.84
C LEU A 34 -3.35 5.37 3.84
N ALA A 35 -2.19 4.92 4.30
CA ALA A 35 -1.02 4.75 3.47
C ALA A 35 -1.32 3.62 2.49
N LEU A 36 -1.38 3.93 1.20
CA LEU A 36 -1.53 2.93 0.16
C LEU A 36 -0.18 2.38 -0.23
N ILE A 37 -0.14 1.07 -0.47
CA ILE A 37 1.00 0.39 -1.06
C ILE A 37 0.58 -0.30 -2.35
N ARG A 38 1.54 -0.35 -3.25
CA ARG A 38 1.41 -0.79 -4.62
C ARG A 38 2.35 -1.98 -4.81
N VAL A 39 1.79 -3.17 -5.08
CA VAL A 39 2.53 -4.44 -5.00
C VAL A 39 2.43 -5.20 -6.32
N ALA A 40 3.59 -5.42 -6.96
CA ALA A 40 3.68 -6.29 -8.13
C ALA A 40 3.36 -7.74 -7.74
N LEU A 41 2.23 -8.27 -8.22
CA LEU A 41 1.78 -9.62 -7.89
C LEU A 41 2.23 -10.66 -8.91
N SER A 42 2.34 -10.27 -10.17
CA SER A 42 2.78 -11.16 -11.24
C SER A 42 3.43 -10.34 -12.34
N ARG A 43 4.53 -10.86 -12.90
CA ARG A 43 5.37 -10.19 -13.89
C ARG A 43 5.45 -11.03 -15.16
N ASN A 44 5.71 -10.34 -16.26
CA ASN A 44 5.92 -10.91 -17.59
C ASN A 44 4.85 -11.93 -18.01
N LEU A 45 3.58 -11.67 -17.69
CA LEU A 45 2.46 -12.53 -18.08
C LEU A 45 2.20 -12.38 -19.58
N SER A 46 2.08 -13.47 -20.32
CA SER A 46 1.74 -13.44 -21.75
C SER A 46 0.26 -13.14 -22.01
N ARG A 47 -0.60 -13.33 -20.99
CA ARG A 47 -2.03 -13.05 -21.02
C ARG A 47 -2.57 -12.90 -19.60
N THR A 48 -3.61 -12.09 -19.47
CA THR A 48 -4.44 -12.03 -18.27
C THR A 48 -5.93 -12.09 -18.64
N GLU A 49 -6.77 -12.64 -17.77
CA GLU A 49 -8.22 -12.64 -17.93
C GLU A 49 -8.90 -12.06 -16.69
N ILE A 50 -9.84 -11.16 -16.87
CA ILE A 50 -10.62 -10.53 -15.81
C ILE A 50 -12.04 -11.06 -15.89
N ARG A 51 -12.59 -11.48 -14.75
CA ARG A 51 -14.00 -11.89 -14.62
C ARG A 51 -14.54 -11.51 -13.24
N GLY A 52 -15.83 -11.27 -13.13
CA GLY A 52 -16.49 -10.99 -11.85
C GLY A 52 -17.82 -11.69 -11.74
N ARG A 53 -18.20 -12.03 -10.50
CA ARG A 53 -19.59 -12.44 -10.19
C ARG A 53 -20.55 -11.26 -10.25
N ASP A 54 -20.05 -10.07 -9.87
CA ASP A 54 -20.73 -8.80 -10.03
C ASP A 54 -20.03 -7.94 -11.10
N THR A 55 -20.58 -6.75 -11.35
CA THR A 55 -20.00 -5.78 -12.29
C THR A 55 -18.57 -5.41 -11.91
N VAL A 56 -17.65 -5.52 -12.87
CA VAL A 56 -16.26 -5.08 -12.72
C VAL A 56 -16.07 -3.81 -13.53
N TYR A 57 -15.52 -2.77 -12.90
CA TYR A 57 -15.19 -1.51 -13.56
C TYR A 57 -13.76 -1.56 -14.08
N VAL A 58 -13.58 -1.08 -15.30
CA VAL A 58 -12.31 -1.06 -16.00
C VAL A 58 -12.06 0.36 -16.51
N SER A 59 -10.89 0.93 -16.21
CA SER A 59 -10.55 2.30 -16.64
C SER A 59 -9.09 2.42 -17.03
N ASN A 60 -8.77 3.28 -18.00
CA ASN A 60 -7.40 3.66 -18.35
C ASN A 60 -7.04 5.09 -17.90
N GLY A 61 -7.85 5.71 -17.04
CA GLY A 61 -7.72 7.10 -16.61
C GLY A 61 -8.56 8.08 -17.43
N ASP A 62 -8.65 7.88 -18.75
CA ASP A 62 -9.42 8.76 -19.65
C ASP A 62 -10.83 8.25 -19.90
N HIS A 63 -10.97 6.92 -19.98
CA HIS A 63 -12.21 6.21 -20.24
C HIS A 63 -12.50 5.22 -19.12
N GLN A 64 -13.79 5.00 -18.88
CA GLN A 64 -14.28 3.98 -17.96
C GLN A 64 -15.35 3.14 -18.67
N THR A 65 -15.26 1.84 -18.48
CA THR A 65 -16.18 0.85 -19.00
C THR A 65 -16.43 -0.23 -17.94
N LEU A 66 -17.30 -1.19 -18.25
CA LEU A 66 -17.67 -2.25 -17.34
C LEU A 66 -17.62 -3.63 -18.02
N ILE A 67 -17.29 -4.64 -17.22
CA ILE A 67 -17.48 -6.05 -17.52
C ILE A 67 -18.75 -6.45 -16.77
N ALA A 68 -19.80 -6.83 -17.52
CA ALA A 68 -21.04 -7.28 -16.91
C ALA A 68 -20.82 -8.61 -16.16
N PRO A 69 -21.64 -8.91 -15.14
CA PRO A 69 -21.63 -10.21 -14.46
C PRO A 69 -21.60 -11.39 -15.44
N GLY A 70 -20.70 -12.35 -15.22
CA GLY A 70 -20.56 -13.54 -16.06
C GLY A 70 -19.82 -13.32 -17.39
N GLN A 71 -19.44 -12.09 -17.75
CA GLN A 71 -18.54 -11.82 -18.87
C GLN A 71 -17.07 -11.88 -18.43
N SER A 72 -16.18 -12.12 -19.39
CA SER A 72 -14.74 -12.06 -19.17
C SER A 72 -14.02 -11.28 -20.27
N TRP A 73 -12.99 -10.56 -19.86
CA TRP A 73 -12.15 -9.78 -20.75
C TRP A 73 -10.72 -10.29 -20.68
N LYS A 74 -10.09 -10.51 -21.83
CA LYS A 74 -8.70 -10.99 -21.94
C LYS A 74 -7.79 -9.84 -22.33
N LEU A 75 -6.67 -9.71 -21.62
CA LEU A 75 -5.65 -8.71 -21.88
C LEU A 75 -4.40 -9.42 -22.39
N LEU A 76 -3.85 -8.92 -23.49
CA LEU A 76 -2.63 -9.42 -24.11
C LEU A 76 -1.66 -8.25 -24.35
N PRO A 77 -0.34 -8.48 -24.24
CA PRO A 77 0.66 -7.50 -24.65
C PRO A 77 0.64 -7.34 -26.17
N ALA A 78 0.86 -6.11 -26.65
CA ALA A 78 1.02 -5.77 -28.05
C ALA A 78 2.25 -4.87 -28.24
N ILE A 79 2.69 -4.65 -29.49
CA ILE A 79 3.94 -3.94 -29.79
C ILE A 79 4.04 -2.59 -29.06
N ASN A 80 2.93 -1.86 -28.91
CA ASN A 80 2.85 -0.57 -28.23
C ASN A 80 1.62 -0.47 -27.32
N GLY A 81 1.51 -1.36 -26.33
CA GLY A 81 0.46 -1.28 -25.32
C GLY A 81 -0.24 -2.60 -25.06
N LEU A 82 -1.50 -2.48 -24.63
CA LEU A 82 -2.36 -3.58 -24.21
C LEU A 82 -3.49 -3.76 -25.22
N MET A 83 -3.71 -4.98 -25.69
CA MET A 83 -4.93 -5.35 -26.40
C MET A 83 -5.91 -6.01 -25.44
N ILE A 84 -7.17 -5.59 -25.50
CA ILE A 84 -8.26 -6.15 -24.69
C ILE A 84 -9.24 -6.84 -25.64
N TYR A 85 -9.65 -8.07 -25.30
CA TYR A 85 -10.64 -8.84 -26.05
C TYR A 85 -11.82 -9.18 -25.14
N THR A 86 -13.03 -8.87 -25.56
CA THR A 86 -14.25 -9.21 -24.81
C THR A 86 -14.70 -10.62 -25.14
N SER A 87 -15.51 -11.21 -24.26
CA SER A 87 -16.19 -12.49 -24.51
C SER A 87 -17.17 -12.43 -25.71
N GLN A 88 -17.52 -11.24 -26.19
CA GLN A 88 -18.36 -11.02 -27.37
C GLN A 88 -17.55 -10.89 -28.68
N GLY A 89 -16.23 -11.07 -28.62
CA GLY A 89 -15.35 -10.99 -29.79
C GLY A 89 -14.92 -9.57 -30.20
N GLN A 90 -15.26 -8.55 -29.40
CA GLN A 90 -14.78 -7.19 -29.63
C GLN A 90 -13.33 -7.04 -29.15
N ALA A 91 -12.55 -6.20 -29.82
CA ALA A 91 -11.18 -5.89 -29.44
C ALA A 91 -11.03 -4.37 -29.22
N PHE A 92 -10.29 -4.01 -28.16
CA PHE A 92 -9.90 -2.63 -27.86
C PHE A 92 -8.39 -2.50 -27.75
N GLY A 93 -7.85 -1.36 -28.15
CA GLY A 93 -6.44 -1.03 -28.05
C GLY A 93 -5.73 -0.88 -29.41
N PRO A 94 -4.40 -0.76 -29.41
CA PRO A 94 -3.54 -0.89 -28.23
C PRO A 94 -3.67 0.30 -27.25
N ILE A 95 -3.79 0.00 -25.95
CA ILE A 95 -3.85 1.01 -24.88
C ILE A 95 -2.46 1.18 -24.28
N ASN A 96 -1.93 2.40 -24.35
CA ASN A 96 -0.69 2.77 -23.67
C ASN A 96 -0.94 3.01 -22.18
N GLY A 97 0.02 2.67 -21.33
CA GLY A 97 -0.08 2.87 -19.89
C GLY A 97 -0.67 1.67 -19.16
N PHE A 98 -1.76 1.88 -18.43
CA PHE A 98 -2.35 0.88 -17.54
C PHE A 98 -3.87 0.77 -17.71
N VAL A 99 -4.39 -0.37 -17.28
CA VAL A 99 -5.81 -0.63 -17.11
C VAL A 99 -6.05 -0.90 -15.63
N ARG A 100 -6.79 -0.02 -14.97
CA ARG A 100 -7.22 -0.15 -13.57
C ARG A 100 -8.56 -0.86 -13.49
N ILE A 101 -8.67 -1.77 -12.52
CA ILE A 101 -9.75 -2.72 -12.34
C ILE A 101 -10.21 -2.63 -10.89
N TYR A 102 -11.51 -2.50 -10.68
CA TYR A 102 -12.09 -2.51 -9.35
C TYR A 102 -13.55 -2.94 -9.39
N SER A 103 -14.08 -3.43 -8.27
CA SER A 103 -15.48 -3.82 -8.13
C SER A 103 -15.92 -3.64 -6.68
N LYS A 104 -17.24 -3.65 -6.44
CA LYS A 104 -17.82 -3.66 -5.09
C LYS A 104 -17.72 -5.02 -4.42
N SER A 105 -17.61 -6.08 -5.22
CA SER A 105 -17.46 -7.47 -4.78
C SER A 105 -16.16 -8.06 -5.30
N PRO A 106 -15.68 -9.17 -4.73
CA PRO A 106 -14.47 -9.79 -5.23
C PRO A 106 -14.57 -10.17 -6.72
N PHE A 107 -13.49 -9.94 -7.45
CA PHE A 107 -13.36 -10.26 -8.87
C PHE A 107 -12.11 -11.11 -9.09
N CYS A 108 -12.07 -11.89 -10.16
CA CYS A 108 -10.91 -12.69 -10.50
C CYS A 108 -10.04 -12.01 -11.55
N VAL A 109 -8.73 -12.11 -11.35
CA VAL A 109 -7.71 -11.91 -12.38
C VAL A 109 -6.96 -13.23 -12.53
N ASN A 110 -7.11 -13.87 -13.69
CA ASN A 110 -6.79 -15.28 -13.92
C ASN A 110 -7.52 -16.16 -12.89
N ASP A 111 -6.77 -16.96 -12.13
CA ASP A 111 -7.30 -17.90 -11.13
C ASP A 111 -7.23 -17.36 -9.70
N ARG A 112 -6.95 -16.06 -9.53
CA ARG A 112 -6.89 -15.42 -8.20
C ARG A 112 -8.03 -14.44 -8.04
N GLU A 113 -8.68 -14.51 -6.88
CA GLU A 113 -9.72 -13.56 -6.47
C GLU A 113 -9.09 -12.35 -5.76
N PHE A 114 -9.64 -11.18 -6.04
CA PHE A 114 -9.18 -9.87 -5.59
C PHE A 114 -10.35 -9.08 -5.04
N SER A 115 -10.15 -8.45 -3.88
CA SER A 115 -11.11 -7.50 -3.30
C SER A 115 -10.61 -6.06 -3.38
N ASP A 116 -9.33 -5.86 -3.65
CA ASP A 116 -8.71 -4.54 -3.77
C ASP A 116 -8.51 -4.17 -5.25
N PRO A 117 -8.40 -2.87 -5.58
CA PRO A 117 -8.10 -2.45 -6.94
C PRO A 117 -6.81 -3.07 -7.48
N ALA A 118 -6.87 -3.43 -8.76
CA ALA A 118 -5.73 -3.95 -9.48
C ALA A 118 -5.44 -3.11 -10.73
N GLU A 119 -4.19 -3.13 -11.17
CA GLU A 119 -3.74 -2.52 -12.41
C GLU A 119 -3.00 -3.55 -13.24
N ILE A 120 -3.31 -3.59 -14.53
CA ILE A 120 -2.56 -4.35 -15.51
C ILE A 120 -1.89 -3.34 -16.43
N ARG A 121 -0.59 -3.50 -16.66
CA ARG A 121 0.16 -2.69 -17.61
C ARG A 121 1.12 -3.54 -18.41
N GLN A 122 1.58 -2.98 -19.53
CA GLN A 122 2.67 -3.59 -20.26
C GLN A 122 3.97 -3.46 -19.46
N GLU A 123 4.72 -4.54 -19.32
CA GLU A 123 6.05 -4.58 -18.71
C GLU A 123 7.14 -4.73 -19.77
N THR A 124 6.89 -5.57 -20.77
CA THR A 124 7.77 -5.80 -21.92
C THR A 124 6.93 -5.93 -23.19
N ALA A 125 7.56 -5.99 -24.37
CA ALA A 125 6.85 -6.17 -25.64
C ALA A 125 5.93 -7.41 -25.67
N SER A 126 6.22 -8.42 -24.85
CA SER A 126 5.48 -9.68 -24.77
C SER A 126 4.99 -10.03 -23.36
N GLY A 127 5.03 -9.08 -22.43
CA GLY A 127 4.78 -9.33 -21.01
C GLY A 127 3.95 -8.26 -20.33
N LEU A 128 3.03 -8.72 -19.48
CA LEU A 128 2.18 -7.89 -18.64
C LEU A 128 2.63 -7.93 -17.18
N LEU A 129 2.49 -6.81 -16.50
CA LEU A 129 2.64 -6.66 -15.06
C LEU A 129 1.26 -6.48 -14.43
N LEU A 130 0.93 -7.38 -13.50
CA LEU A 130 -0.24 -7.25 -12.62
C LEU A 130 0.20 -6.66 -11.29
N VAL A 131 -0.49 -5.60 -10.90
CA VAL A 131 -0.24 -4.91 -9.63
C VAL A 131 -1.54 -4.77 -8.87
N MET A 132 -1.48 -4.98 -7.56
CA MET A 132 -2.54 -4.61 -6.64
C MET A 132 -2.18 -3.33 -5.89
N GLU A 133 -3.19 -2.49 -5.65
CA GLU A 133 -3.10 -1.34 -4.77
C GLU A 133 -3.97 -1.61 -3.53
N THR A 134 -3.36 -1.59 -2.35
CA THR A 134 -4.02 -1.94 -1.09
C THR A 134 -3.56 -1.01 0.03
N GLU A 135 -4.32 -0.96 1.11
CA GLU A 135 -3.88 -0.35 2.36
C GLU A 135 -2.63 -1.05 2.90
N LEU A 136 -1.67 -0.26 3.40
CA LEU A 136 -0.42 -0.75 3.95
C LEU A 136 -0.66 -1.73 5.11
N GLU A 137 -1.57 -1.40 6.01
CA GLU A 137 -1.87 -2.26 7.18
C GLU A 137 -2.46 -3.60 6.76
N LYS A 138 -3.34 -3.63 5.76
CA LYS A 138 -3.88 -4.87 5.18
C LYS A 138 -2.77 -5.71 4.53
N TYR A 139 -1.85 -5.08 3.81
CA TYR A 139 -0.67 -5.75 3.27
C TYR A 139 0.21 -6.34 4.38
N LEU A 140 0.46 -5.60 5.46
CA LEU A 140 1.29 -6.05 6.58
C LEU A 140 0.69 -7.25 7.29
N LEU A 141 -0.64 -7.34 7.42
CA LEU A 141 -1.29 -8.54 7.96
C LEU A 141 -0.95 -9.79 7.14
N GLY A 142 -0.96 -9.67 5.81
CA GLY A 142 -0.57 -10.75 4.91
C GLY A 142 0.91 -11.12 5.03
N VAL A 143 1.80 -10.12 5.10
CA VAL A 143 3.25 -10.35 5.24
C VAL A 143 3.60 -10.99 6.58
N VAL A 144 3.14 -10.42 7.68
CA VAL A 144 3.45 -10.93 9.03
C VAL A 144 2.94 -12.37 9.18
N GLY A 145 1.72 -12.64 8.72
CA GLY A 145 1.15 -13.99 8.76
C GLY A 145 1.90 -14.99 7.88
N ALA A 146 2.38 -14.57 6.70
CA ALA A 146 3.15 -15.44 5.80
C ALA A 146 4.56 -15.76 6.33
N GLU A 147 5.22 -14.80 6.98
CA GLU A 147 6.61 -14.95 7.47
C GLU A 147 6.71 -15.72 8.78
N LEU A 148 5.75 -15.53 9.70
CA LEU A 148 5.76 -16.18 11.01
C LEU A 148 4.84 -17.40 11.11
N GLY A 149 3.99 -17.62 10.10
CA GLY A 149 2.97 -18.66 10.12
C GLY A 149 1.81 -18.36 11.08
N SER A 150 0.79 -19.21 11.04
CA SER A 150 -0.43 -19.11 11.88
C SER A 150 -0.35 -19.88 13.20
N GLY A 151 0.85 -20.32 13.61
CA GLY A 151 1.07 -21.15 14.79
C GLY A 151 1.07 -20.38 16.11
N ARG A 152 1.52 -21.05 17.19
CA ARG A 152 1.79 -20.40 18.49
C ARG A 152 3.05 -19.54 18.40
N THR A 153 2.93 -18.41 17.72
CA THR A 153 3.99 -17.40 17.67
C THR A 153 3.81 -16.44 18.84
N GLU A 154 4.91 -16.17 19.55
CA GLU A 154 4.92 -15.21 20.65
C GLU A 154 4.47 -13.83 20.18
N LEU A 155 3.65 -13.16 21.00
CA LEU A 155 3.09 -11.84 20.65
C LEU A 155 4.18 -10.80 20.35
N GLU A 156 5.30 -10.87 21.07
CA GLU A 156 6.43 -9.97 20.85
C GLU A 156 7.14 -10.21 19.51
N ALA A 157 7.17 -11.46 19.02
CA ALA A 157 7.70 -11.76 17.69
C ALA A 157 6.79 -11.20 16.59
N LEU A 158 5.47 -11.31 16.75
CA LEU A 158 4.49 -10.69 15.83
C LEU A 158 4.66 -9.17 15.77
N LYS A 159 4.83 -8.50 16.92
CA LYS A 159 5.07 -7.05 16.99
C LYS A 159 6.39 -6.67 16.31
N ALA A 160 7.47 -7.38 16.60
CA ALA A 160 8.78 -7.13 15.98
C ALA A 160 8.71 -7.25 14.46
N GLN A 161 8.10 -8.33 13.95
CA GLN A 161 7.95 -8.54 12.51
C GLN A 161 7.06 -7.48 11.85
N ALA A 162 6.00 -7.03 12.52
CA ALA A 162 5.15 -5.95 12.03
C ALA A 162 5.94 -4.63 11.88
N VAL A 163 6.80 -4.30 12.87
CA VAL A 163 7.66 -3.10 12.81
C VAL A 163 8.69 -3.21 11.69
N VAL A 164 9.35 -4.36 11.54
CA VAL A 164 10.33 -4.60 10.47
C VAL A 164 9.66 -4.51 9.10
N SER A 165 8.53 -5.18 8.93
CA SER A 165 7.78 -5.20 7.66
C SER A 165 7.29 -3.81 7.28
N ARG A 166 6.77 -3.04 8.24
CA ARG A 166 6.34 -1.65 8.02
C ARG A 166 7.51 -0.75 7.65
N SER A 167 8.62 -0.85 8.36
CA SER A 167 9.82 -0.05 8.09
C SER A 167 10.34 -0.34 6.68
N TYR A 168 10.44 -1.63 6.32
CA TYR A 168 10.82 -2.03 4.97
C TYR A 168 9.85 -1.48 3.92
N ALA A 169 8.54 -1.63 4.11
CA ALA A 169 7.53 -1.14 3.18
C ALA A 169 7.67 0.38 2.94
N PHE A 170 7.84 1.18 4.00
CA PHE A 170 8.07 2.63 3.87
C PHE A 170 9.33 2.98 3.08
N THR A 171 10.42 2.21 3.20
CA THR A 171 11.63 2.44 2.38
C THR A 171 11.41 2.14 0.89
N LYS A 172 10.36 1.38 0.53
CA LYS A 172 10.05 1.03 -0.86
C LYS A 172 8.96 1.89 -1.47
N ILE A 173 8.10 2.51 -0.67
CA ILE A 173 7.12 3.48 -1.14
C ILE A 173 7.87 4.71 -1.69
N GLY A 174 7.60 5.09 -2.94
CA GLY A 174 8.20 6.26 -3.59
C GLY A 174 9.64 6.08 -4.13
N ALA A 175 10.32 4.97 -3.82
CA ALA A 175 11.70 4.72 -4.23
C ALA A 175 11.89 4.38 -5.73
N SER A 176 10.86 4.49 -6.57
CA SER A 176 10.98 4.27 -8.01
C SER A 176 10.02 5.18 -8.79
N PRO A 177 10.47 6.38 -9.20
CA PRO A 177 9.65 7.32 -9.97
C PRO A 177 9.37 6.85 -11.41
N GLU A 178 10.31 6.11 -12.03
CA GLU A 178 10.22 5.68 -13.43
C GLU A 178 9.91 4.18 -13.61
N ALA A 179 9.97 3.40 -12.52
CA ALA A 179 9.67 1.97 -12.50
C ALA A 179 8.79 1.68 -11.28
N GLY A 180 7.57 2.20 -11.29
CA GLY A 180 6.69 2.46 -10.13
C GLY A 180 6.36 1.35 -9.12
N TRP A 181 7.24 0.43 -8.77
CA TRP A 181 6.92 -0.74 -7.94
C TRP A 181 8.08 -1.15 -7.04
N PRO A 182 7.82 -1.39 -5.74
CA PRO A 182 8.67 -2.24 -4.92
C PRO A 182 8.95 -3.53 -5.70
N ARG A 183 10.22 -3.84 -5.93
CA ARG A 183 10.62 -5.20 -6.30
C ARG A 183 10.42 -6.04 -5.05
N PRO A 184 9.52 -7.04 -5.06
CA PRO A 184 9.60 -8.08 -4.05
C PRO A 184 10.95 -8.75 -4.29
N THR A 185 11.95 -8.50 -3.44
CA THR A 185 13.20 -9.28 -3.45
C THR A 185 12.94 -10.73 -3.04
N THR A 186 11.74 -10.98 -2.53
CA THR A 186 11.14 -12.28 -2.29
C THR A 186 9.74 -12.26 -2.90
N PRO A 187 9.40 -13.16 -3.85
CA PRO A 187 8.02 -13.32 -4.28
C PRO A 187 7.16 -13.62 -3.05
N PRO A 188 5.87 -13.18 -3.00
CA PRO A 188 4.97 -13.68 -1.96
C PRO A 188 5.04 -15.20 -1.99
N PRO A 189 5.31 -15.86 -0.85
CA PRO A 189 5.56 -17.29 -0.85
C PRO A 189 4.40 -17.98 -1.56
N ARG A 190 4.74 -18.70 -2.63
CA ARG A 190 3.91 -19.83 -3.03
C ARG A 190 3.79 -20.68 -1.77
N THR A 191 2.57 -21.12 -1.47
CA THR A 191 2.31 -22.12 -0.44
C THR A 191 3.50 -23.08 -0.36
N THR A 192 4.12 -23.12 0.82
CA THR A 192 5.30 -23.93 1.17
C THR A 192 6.68 -23.26 0.96
N THR A 193 7.27 -22.89 2.11
CA THR A 193 8.71 -22.70 2.39
C THR A 193 9.29 -21.29 2.26
N MET A 194 9.21 -20.52 3.36
CA MET A 194 10.27 -19.61 3.80
C MET A 194 10.80 -20.10 5.16
N MET A 195 11.55 -21.21 5.15
CA MET A 195 12.70 -21.33 6.05
C MET A 195 13.89 -20.80 5.27
N SER A 196 14.76 -20.00 5.90
CA SER A 196 16.07 -19.55 5.38
C SER A 196 16.20 -18.10 4.85
N LEU A 197 15.72 -17.09 5.56
CA LEU A 197 16.30 -15.74 5.39
C LEU A 197 16.85 -15.07 6.67
N PHE A 198 16.78 -15.73 7.84
CA PHE A 198 17.45 -15.26 9.05
C PHE A 198 18.00 -16.41 9.90
N THR A 199 19.05 -17.10 9.43
CA THR A 199 19.96 -17.80 10.35
C THR A 199 20.96 -16.78 10.87
N TRP A 200 20.69 -16.22 12.05
CA TRP A 200 21.68 -15.51 12.83
C TRP A 200 22.67 -16.55 13.38
N SER A 201 23.87 -16.63 12.82
CA SER A 201 24.97 -17.36 13.45
C SER A 201 25.47 -16.52 14.62
N ILE A 202 25.05 -16.87 15.84
CA ILE A 202 25.68 -16.35 17.06
C ILE A 202 27.12 -16.88 17.06
N PRO A 203 28.17 -16.04 17.02
CA PRO A 203 29.53 -16.50 17.20
C PRO A 203 29.65 -17.06 18.62
N GLY A 204 30.10 -18.31 18.73
CA GLY A 204 30.21 -19.04 19.98
C GLY A 204 30.95 -18.24 21.05
N GLY A 205 30.23 -17.92 22.12
CA GLY A 205 30.83 -17.54 23.39
C GLY A 205 31.35 -18.79 24.09
N THR A 206 32.65 -18.81 24.33
CA THR A 206 33.35 -19.78 25.16
C THR A 206 32.72 -19.94 26.53
N ARG A 207 32.42 -21.19 26.92
CA ARG A 207 32.62 -21.71 28.26
C ARG A 207 33.09 -23.15 28.18
#